data_AF-A0A486QF05-F1
#
_entry.id   AF-A0A486QF05-F1
#
_cell.length_a   1.000
_cell.length_b   1.000
_cell.length_c   1.000
_cell.angle_alpha   90.00
_cell.angle_beta   90.00
_cell.angle_gamma   90.00
#
_symmetry.space_group_name_H-M   'P 1'
#
loop_
_entity.id
_entity.type
_entity.pdbx_description
1 polymer ?
#
loop_
_entity_poly.entity_id
_entity_poly.type
_entity_poly.pdbx_seq_one_letter_code
_entity_poly.pdbx_strand_id
1 'polypeptide(L)'
;MKLSSIHVKSLAINASNISTTTINGQEHYVIRGAVPIVDDIVMNGGLYPAEEINNSYQTMEGKLMPLPHPMVDGKYVSANDPRAINSYHVGAWAQNVSKSGDQVVMDVYINKAVAETKPDGKRLINRLDEMIAGTNTDPIHLSTGLLTNKERKSGESKQKKYSWIARNMQFDHIAILLDEPGAGTPEEGVGMFVNADGQEGEVETASLVDAANSLKDGLLNKVKFFLTHNSDASFDEIYQMLREAIRAPSGSDVYRYVVTVWPDKFIFEEGNKLFQQKYLIDDSTVTLVGDPVEVVRKPTEYEVKTNGETNPMKEKMIAALNAAGVKTEGLTDDQVWDAYNQQVQKKAGDQPGTQINSDAITAAVNLAIKPLTDEISTLKTQLQANAEKDLKTKREAVKAKFPFMTEAAINSLAGEALNDMYSQCQTSTGLNPAFQGNGAQSEILSMEAPE
;
A
#
# COMPACT_ATOMS: atom_id res chain seq x y z
N MET A 1 -28.99 22.63 -26.51
CA MET A 1 -27.55 22.70 -26.18
C MET A 1 -26.95 21.34 -26.49
N LYS A 2 -25.86 21.29 -27.25
CA LYS A 2 -25.14 20.04 -27.53
C LYS A 2 -24.36 19.70 -26.27
N LEU A 3 -24.73 18.64 -25.58
CA LEU A 3 -24.00 18.14 -24.42
C LEU A 3 -22.71 17.50 -24.92
N SER A 4 -21.58 18.13 -24.61
CA SER A 4 -20.25 17.57 -24.86
C SER A 4 -19.96 16.56 -23.75
N SER A 5 -20.26 15.28 -23.98
CA SER A 5 -19.82 14.20 -23.10
C SER A 5 -18.33 13.94 -23.34
N ILE A 6 -17.47 14.25 -22.37
CA ILE A 6 -16.05 13.90 -22.42
C ILE A 6 -15.86 12.60 -21.62
N HIS A 7 -15.33 11.57 -22.29
CA HIS A 7 -14.93 10.31 -21.65
C HIS A 7 -13.65 10.54 -20.81
N VAL A 8 -13.79 10.95 -19.55
CA VAL A 8 -12.66 11.17 -18.61
C VAL A 8 -12.56 10.02 -17.61
N LYS A 9 -12.48 8.76 -18.06
CA LYS A 9 -12.47 7.61 -17.12
C LYS A 9 -11.25 6.69 -17.14
N SER A 10 -10.44 6.63 -18.19
CA SER A 10 -9.17 5.85 -18.17
C SER A 10 -7.91 6.72 -18.17
N LEU A 11 -7.94 7.84 -18.91
CA LEU A 11 -6.81 8.76 -19.12
C LEU A 11 -6.27 9.38 -17.82
N ALA A 12 -7.17 9.90 -16.98
CA ALA A 12 -6.78 10.63 -15.76
C ALA A 12 -6.26 9.70 -14.64
N ILE A 13 -6.71 8.44 -14.59
CA ILE A 13 -6.33 7.47 -13.55
C ILE A 13 -4.91 6.95 -13.83
N ASN A 14 -4.61 6.60 -15.08
CA ASN A 14 -3.28 6.07 -15.44
C ASN A 14 -2.18 7.13 -15.35
N ALA A 15 -2.45 8.37 -15.80
CA ALA A 15 -1.52 9.48 -15.63
C ALA A 15 -1.28 9.82 -14.14
N SER A 16 -2.33 9.73 -13.29
CA SER A 16 -2.18 9.99 -11.85
C SER A 16 -1.30 8.98 -11.10
N ASN A 17 -1.10 7.80 -11.68
CA ASN A 17 -0.21 6.78 -11.12
C ASN A 17 1.26 7.02 -11.50
N ILE A 18 1.55 7.96 -12.41
CA ILE A 18 2.90 8.38 -12.74
C ILE A 18 3.21 9.66 -11.97
N SER A 19 4.34 9.67 -11.26
CA SER A 19 4.86 10.85 -10.58
C SER A 19 6.36 10.97 -10.79
N THR A 20 6.93 12.14 -10.51
CA THR A 20 8.39 12.33 -10.49
C THR A 20 8.86 12.51 -9.05
N THR A 21 10.02 11.95 -8.73
CA THR A 21 10.71 12.17 -7.46
C THR A 21 12.21 12.36 -7.69
N THR A 22 12.92 12.91 -6.70
CA THR A 22 14.38 13.04 -6.74
C THR A 22 15.01 12.06 -5.76
N ILE A 23 15.88 11.18 -6.27
CA ILE A 23 16.66 10.23 -5.47
C ILE A 23 18.14 10.47 -5.79
N ASN A 24 18.96 10.71 -4.76
CA ASN A 24 20.39 11.00 -4.91
C ASN A 24 20.70 12.15 -5.90
N GLY A 25 19.83 13.16 -5.95
CA GLY A 25 19.97 14.32 -6.83
C GLY A 25 19.63 14.05 -8.31
N GLN A 26 19.05 12.90 -8.63
CA GLN A 26 18.60 12.56 -9.98
C GLN A 26 17.09 12.37 -10.02
N GLU A 27 16.45 12.84 -11.08
CA GLU A 27 15.02 12.66 -11.30
C GLU A 27 14.68 11.22 -11.67
N HIS A 28 13.59 10.73 -11.09
CA HIS A 28 13.05 9.40 -11.32
C HIS A 28 11.56 9.50 -11.62
N TYR A 29 11.09 8.73 -12.61
CA TYR A 29 9.68 8.39 -12.67
C TYR A 29 9.36 7.35 -11.61
N VAL A 30 8.19 7.48 -11.00
CA VAL A 30 7.58 6.50 -10.10
C VAL A 30 6.21 6.15 -10.67
N ILE A 31 6.06 4.93 -11.16
CA ILE A 31 4.78 4.37 -11.59
C ILE A 31 4.23 3.50 -10.46
N ARG A 32 3.07 3.87 -9.93
CA ARG A 32 2.40 3.12 -8.86
C ARG A 32 1.45 2.09 -9.41
N GLY A 33 1.27 1.01 -8.66
CA GLY A 33 0.22 0.02 -8.94
C GLY A 33 0.52 -0.92 -10.10
N ALA A 34 1.79 -1.15 -10.41
CA ALA A 34 2.19 -2.13 -11.41
C ALA A 34 1.97 -3.56 -10.91
N VAL A 35 1.43 -4.43 -11.75
CA VAL A 35 1.08 -5.81 -11.39
C VAL A 35 1.96 -6.79 -12.20
N PRO A 36 3.05 -7.32 -11.62
CA PRO A 36 3.92 -8.26 -12.33
C PRO A 36 3.35 -9.67 -12.47
N ILE A 37 2.46 -10.08 -11.55
CA ILE A 37 1.84 -11.41 -11.54
C ILE A 37 0.55 -11.40 -10.71
N VAL A 38 -0.39 -12.28 -11.07
CA VAL A 38 -1.63 -12.54 -10.33
C VAL A 38 -1.70 -14.01 -9.93
N ASP A 39 -2.39 -14.32 -8.84
CA ASP A 39 -2.46 -15.67 -8.32
C ASP A 39 -3.12 -16.65 -9.30
N ASP A 40 -2.65 -17.89 -9.26
CA ASP A 40 -3.16 -19.03 -10.05
C ASP A 40 -3.16 -18.79 -11.57
N ILE A 41 -2.37 -17.83 -12.05
CA ILE A 41 -2.22 -17.54 -13.47
C ILE A 41 -1.54 -18.71 -14.18
N VAL A 42 -1.97 -18.96 -15.41
CA VAL A 42 -1.31 -19.91 -16.31
C VAL A 42 -0.54 -19.12 -17.36
N MET A 43 0.79 -19.20 -17.27
CA MET A 43 1.72 -18.62 -18.24
C MET A 43 2.48 -19.77 -18.89
N ASN A 44 2.41 -19.86 -20.22
CA ASN A 44 3.23 -20.76 -21.05
C ASN A 44 3.09 -22.23 -20.68
N GLY A 45 1.84 -22.60 -20.41
CA GLY A 45 1.46 -23.95 -20.00
C GLY A 45 1.92 -24.32 -18.58
N GLY A 46 2.41 -23.37 -17.78
CA GLY A 46 2.72 -23.51 -16.37
C GLY A 46 1.71 -22.80 -15.48
N LEU A 47 1.23 -23.48 -14.44
CA LEU A 47 0.46 -22.86 -13.36
C LEU A 47 1.41 -22.21 -12.35
N TYR A 48 1.11 -20.99 -11.96
CA TYR A 48 1.78 -20.26 -10.88
C TYR A 48 0.84 -20.14 -9.68
N PRO A 49 0.91 -21.07 -8.70
CA PRO A 49 -0.07 -21.14 -7.63
C PRO A 49 -0.01 -19.94 -6.68
N ALA A 50 -1.16 -19.52 -6.17
CA ALA A 50 -1.28 -18.48 -5.14
C ALA A 50 -0.33 -18.71 -3.95
N GLU A 51 -0.22 -19.94 -3.47
CA GLU A 51 0.65 -20.32 -2.35
C GLU A 51 2.12 -20.02 -2.64
N GLU A 52 2.61 -20.40 -3.82
CA GLU A 52 4.00 -20.21 -4.23
C GLU A 52 4.31 -18.72 -4.45
N ILE A 53 3.36 -17.99 -5.04
CA ILE A 53 3.46 -16.53 -5.18
C ILE A 53 3.50 -15.87 -3.80
N ASN A 54 2.60 -16.22 -2.89
CA ASN A 54 2.55 -15.66 -1.53
C ASN A 54 3.84 -15.91 -0.73
N ASN A 55 4.51 -17.04 -0.98
CA ASN A 55 5.80 -17.37 -0.34
C ASN A 55 6.99 -16.63 -0.94
N SER A 56 6.89 -16.11 -2.17
CA SER A 56 8.04 -15.64 -2.93
C SER A 56 7.95 -14.20 -3.43
N TYR A 57 6.77 -13.57 -3.45
CA TYR A 57 6.57 -12.25 -4.07
C TYR A 57 7.48 -11.16 -3.49
N GLN A 58 7.76 -11.20 -2.18
CA GLN A 58 8.67 -10.23 -1.54
C GLN A 58 10.10 -10.28 -2.11
N THR A 59 10.49 -11.37 -2.76
CA THR A 59 11.79 -11.44 -3.44
C THR A 59 11.91 -10.52 -4.65
N MET A 60 10.80 -9.93 -5.12
CA MET A 60 10.79 -8.90 -6.17
C MET A 60 11.27 -7.53 -5.67
N GLU A 61 11.32 -7.29 -4.35
CA GLU A 61 11.72 -6.00 -3.79
C GLU A 61 13.15 -5.64 -4.20
N GLY A 62 13.32 -4.47 -4.81
CA GLY A 62 14.62 -4.00 -5.32
C GLY A 62 15.12 -4.72 -6.57
N LYS A 63 14.34 -5.60 -7.20
CA LYS A 63 14.79 -6.30 -8.42
C LYS A 63 14.85 -5.36 -9.61
N LEU A 64 15.83 -5.61 -10.47
CA LEU A 64 16.01 -4.88 -11.72
C LEU A 64 14.82 -5.10 -12.65
N MET A 65 14.49 -4.07 -13.41
CA MET A 65 13.45 -4.10 -14.43
C MET A 65 14.05 -3.86 -15.81
N PRO A 66 14.60 -4.91 -16.47
CA PRO A 66 15.20 -4.78 -17.79
C PRO A 66 14.16 -4.53 -18.88
N LEU A 67 14.61 -4.05 -20.04
CA LEU A 67 13.79 -3.77 -21.21
C LEU A 67 14.43 -4.36 -22.48
N PRO A 68 13.85 -5.41 -23.11
CA PRO A 68 12.90 -6.39 -22.57
C PRO A 68 13.63 -7.47 -21.75
N HIS A 69 13.19 -8.74 -21.79
CA HIS A 69 13.90 -9.84 -21.15
C HIS A 69 15.35 -9.96 -21.64
N PRO A 70 16.32 -10.06 -20.72
CA PRO A 70 17.72 -10.10 -21.09
C PRO A 70 18.11 -11.46 -21.67
N MET A 71 18.73 -11.41 -22.85
CA MET A 71 19.33 -12.56 -23.51
C MET A 71 20.81 -12.34 -23.75
N VAL A 72 21.58 -13.41 -23.68
CA VAL A 72 22.94 -13.41 -24.21
C VAL A 72 23.17 -14.70 -24.99
N ASP A 73 23.74 -14.56 -26.19
CA ASP A 73 23.97 -15.68 -27.12
C ASP A 73 22.67 -16.47 -27.43
N GLY A 74 21.54 -15.75 -27.51
CA GLY A 74 20.21 -16.31 -27.78
C GLY A 74 19.59 -17.09 -26.62
N LYS A 75 20.13 -16.96 -25.40
CA LYS A 75 19.60 -17.61 -24.20
C LYS A 75 19.23 -16.57 -23.16
N TYR A 76 18.10 -16.76 -22.48
CA TYR A 76 17.75 -15.94 -21.32
C TYR A 76 18.84 -16.03 -20.25
N VAL A 77 19.19 -14.87 -19.70
CA VAL A 77 20.15 -14.71 -18.59
C VAL A 77 19.52 -13.92 -17.46
N SER A 78 20.15 -13.94 -16.28
CA SER A 78 19.68 -13.11 -15.17
C SER A 78 19.83 -11.64 -15.55
N ALA A 79 18.92 -10.78 -15.08
CA ALA A 79 19.10 -9.34 -15.23
C ALA A 79 20.36 -8.82 -14.51
N ASN A 80 20.92 -9.62 -13.60
CA ASN A 80 22.16 -9.32 -12.89
C ASN A 80 23.42 -9.78 -13.65
N ASP A 81 23.30 -10.48 -14.80
CA ASP A 81 24.47 -10.78 -15.64
C ASP A 81 25.11 -9.46 -16.12
N PRO A 82 26.44 -9.27 -16.01
CA PRO A 82 27.08 -8.01 -16.43
C PRO A 82 26.80 -7.61 -17.88
N ARG A 83 26.67 -8.60 -18.78
CA ARG A 83 26.32 -8.37 -20.19
C ARG A 83 24.85 -7.97 -20.31
N ALA A 84 23.98 -8.56 -19.50
CA ALA A 84 22.57 -8.17 -19.43
C ALA A 84 22.39 -6.74 -18.92
N ILE A 85 23.09 -6.35 -17.85
CA ILE A 85 23.06 -4.98 -17.31
C ILE A 85 23.47 -3.98 -18.38
N ASN A 86 24.59 -4.23 -19.07
CA ASN A 86 25.11 -3.31 -20.07
C ASN A 86 24.15 -3.13 -21.25
N SER A 87 23.41 -4.18 -21.63
CA SER A 87 22.49 -4.14 -22.77
C SER A 87 21.08 -3.71 -22.38
N TYR A 88 20.44 -4.38 -21.43
CA TYR A 88 18.99 -4.33 -21.19
C TYR A 88 18.56 -3.46 -19.99
N HIS A 89 19.45 -3.14 -19.06
CA HIS A 89 19.07 -2.32 -17.90
C HIS A 89 18.87 -0.85 -18.30
N VAL A 90 17.71 -0.29 -18.00
CA VAL A 90 17.34 1.09 -18.35
C VAL A 90 17.20 2.01 -17.13
N GLY A 91 17.85 1.66 -16.01
CA GLY A 91 17.74 2.43 -14.76
C GLY A 91 16.44 2.19 -14.01
N ALA A 92 15.75 1.09 -14.31
CA ALA A 92 14.46 0.75 -13.74
C ALA A 92 14.57 -0.37 -12.69
N TRP A 93 13.84 -0.24 -11.58
CA TRP A 93 13.74 -1.25 -10.53
C TRP A 93 12.38 -1.24 -9.82
N ALA A 94 12.04 -2.36 -9.20
CA ALA A 94 10.82 -2.55 -8.43
C ALA A 94 10.98 -2.13 -6.96
N GLN A 95 9.97 -1.46 -6.40
CA GLN A 95 9.88 -1.10 -4.98
C GLN A 95 8.48 -1.30 -4.42
N ASN A 96 8.34 -1.26 -3.09
CA ASN A 96 7.06 -1.26 -2.38
C ASN A 96 6.19 -2.48 -2.74
N VAL A 97 6.83 -3.64 -2.84
CA VAL A 97 6.17 -4.87 -3.27
C VAL A 97 5.21 -5.36 -2.19
N SER A 98 3.95 -5.55 -2.56
CA SER A 98 2.87 -5.93 -1.66
C SER A 98 1.83 -6.82 -2.35
N LYS A 99 0.83 -7.28 -1.60
CA LYS A 99 -0.32 -8.03 -2.12
C LYS A 99 -1.59 -7.18 -2.03
N SER A 100 -2.38 -7.18 -3.10
CA SER A 100 -3.72 -6.60 -3.15
C SER A 100 -4.68 -7.65 -3.72
N GLY A 101 -5.40 -8.35 -2.84
CA GLY A 101 -6.21 -9.50 -3.24
C GLY A 101 -5.35 -10.59 -3.88
N ASP A 102 -5.70 -10.99 -5.10
CA ASP A 102 -4.96 -11.99 -5.89
C ASP A 102 -3.76 -11.39 -6.64
N GLN A 103 -3.62 -10.06 -6.68
CA GLN A 103 -2.54 -9.39 -7.41
C GLN A 103 -1.33 -9.14 -6.52
N VAL A 104 -0.12 -9.36 -7.05
CA VAL A 104 1.09 -8.73 -6.51
C VAL A 104 1.14 -7.31 -7.07
N VAL A 105 1.37 -6.32 -6.22
CA VAL A 105 1.41 -4.91 -6.61
C VAL A 105 2.75 -4.32 -6.20
N MET A 106 3.35 -3.53 -7.10
CA MET A 106 4.62 -2.86 -6.86
C MET A 106 4.67 -1.49 -7.53
N ASP A 107 5.61 -0.67 -7.08
CA ASP A 107 5.99 0.58 -7.72
C ASP A 107 7.20 0.35 -8.64
N VAL A 108 7.20 1.01 -9.79
CA VAL A 108 8.32 1.00 -10.74
C VAL A 108 9.03 2.34 -10.67
N TYR A 109 10.30 2.30 -10.30
CA TYR A 109 11.16 3.48 -10.28
C TYR A 109 12.04 3.46 -11.51
N ILE A 110 12.16 4.58 -12.22
CA ILE A 110 12.97 4.69 -13.44
C ILE A 110 13.82 5.95 -13.36
N ASN A 111 15.13 5.78 -13.29
CA ASN A 111 16.07 6.90 -13.36
C ASN A 111 16.09 7.49 -14.77
N LYS A 112 15.61 8.73 -14.92
CA LYS A 112 15.48 9.37 -16.25
C LYS A 112 16.84 9.50 -16.94
N ALA A 113 17.85 9.96 -16.20
CA ALA A 113 19.19 10.17 -16.75
C ALA A 113 19.82 8.86 -17.25
N VAL A 114 19.62 7.73 -16.55
CA VAL A 114 20.11 6.41 -16.99
C VAL A 114 19.32 5.92 -18.19
N ALA A 115 17.98 6.03 -18.17
CA ALA A 115 17.14 5.64 -19.30
C ALA A 115 17.52 6.39 -20.59
N GLU A 116 17.79 7.68 -20.49
CA GLU A 116 18.19 8.52 -21.62
C GLU A 116 19.54 8.13 -22.25
N THR A 117 20.37 7.35 -21.57
CA THR A 117 21.65 6.89 -22.15
C THR A 117 21.46 5.85 -23.26
N LYS A 118 20.29 5.21 -23.34
CA LYS A 118 20.01 4.09 -24.26
C LYS A 118 18.83 4.37 -25.19
N PRO A 119 18.86 3.87 -26.45
CA PRO A 119 17.72 4.00 -27.36
C PRO A 119 16.41 3.47 -26.77
N ASP A 120 16.42 2.28 -26.18
CA ASP A 120 15.21 1.68 -25.60
C ASP A 120 14.73 2.41 -24.33
N GLY A 121 15.66 2.93 -23.52
CA GLY A 121 15.29 3.76 -22.37
C GLY A 121 14.61 5.06 -22.80
N LYS A 122 15.07 5.72 -23.87
CA LYS A 122 14.37 6.88 -24.46
C LYS A 122 12.97 6.51 -24.95
N ARG A 123 12.80 5.32 -25.55
CA ARG A 123 11.48 4.84 -25.96
C ARG A 123 10.55 4.65 -24.77
N LEU A 124 11.06 4.11 -23.66
CA LEU A 124 10.30 3.99 -22.41
C LEU A 124 9.89 5.35 -21.85
N ILE A 125 10.81 6.33 -21.82
CA ILE A 125 10.49 7.70 -21.38
C ILE A 125 9.40 8.32 -22.26
N ASN A 126 9.57 8.28 -23.59
CA ASN A 126 8.55 8.77 -24.51
C ASN A 126 7.20 8.09 -24.30
N ARG A 127 7.20 6.77 -24.06
CA ARG A 127 5.98 6.02 -23.82
C ARG A 127 5.24 6.44 -22.55
N LEU A 128 5.99 6.81 -21.50
CA LEU A 128 5.45 7.34 -20.25
C LEU A 128 4.97 8.79 -20.43
N ASP A 129 5.70 9.61 -21.18
CA ASP A 129 5.29 10.98 -21.49
C ASP A 129 4.00 11.00 -22.33
N GLU A 130 3.85 10.10 -23.30
CA GLU A 130 2.62 9.92 -24.07
C GLU A 130 1.44 9.50 -23.18
N MET A 131 1.69 8.69 -22.15
CA MET A 131 0.69 8.28 -21.15
C MET A 131 0.29 9.47 -20.26
N ILE A 132 1.26 10.25 -19.77
CA ILE A 132 1.00 11.48 -18.99
C ILE A 132 0.18 12.48 -19.83
N ALA A 133 0.54 12.65 -21.09
CA ALA A 133 -0.16 13.53 -22.04
C ALA A 133 -1.52 12.97 -22.50
N GLY A 134 -1.84 11.72 -22.16
CA GLY A 134 -3.08 11.06 -22.58
C GLY A 134 -3.17 10.78 -24.09
N THR A 135 -2.04 10.78 -24.78
CA THR A 135 -1.96 10.49 -26.23
C THR A 135 -1.81 9.01 -26.53
N ASN A 136 -1.30 8.23 -25.56
CA ASN A 136 -1.20 6.78 -25.64
C ASN A 136 -1.45 6.14 -24.27
N THR A 137 -2.63 5.56 -24.10
CA THR A 137 -3.09 4.99 -22.83
C THR A 137 -2.99 3.48 -22.72
N ASP A 138 -2.43 2.81 -23.72
CA ASP A 138 -2.40 1.35 -23.70
C ASP A 138 -1.63 0.86 -22.47
N PRO A 139 -2.02 -0.25 -21.82
CA PRO A 139 -1.21 -0.81 -20.74
C PRO A 139 0.18 -1.20 -21.25
N ILE A 140 1.20 -1.07 -20.39
CA ILE A 140 2.54 -1.58 -20.70
C ILE A 140 2.63 -2.98 -20.11
N HIS A 141 2.95 -3.97 -20.95
CA HIS A 141 3.05 -5.34 -20.49
C HIS A 141 4.27 -5.50 -19.56
N LEU A 142 4.10 -6.37 -18.56
CA LEU A 142 5.18 -6.80 -17.68
C LEU A 142 5.33 -8.31 -17.79
N SER A 143 6.54 -8.79 -17.53
CA SER A 143 6.81 -10.22 -17.41
C SER A 143 7.83 -10.49 -16.32
N THR A 144 7.74 -11.65 -15.66
CA THR A 144 8.59 -12.00 -14.52
C THR A 144 9.66 -12.99 -14.94
N GLY A 145 10.94 -12.69 -14.71
CA GLY A 145 12.01 -13.69 -14.82
C GLY A 145 12.23 -14.34 -13.47
N LEU A 146 12.30 -15.68 -13.40
CA LEU A 146 12.44 -16.38 -12.14
C LEU A 146 13.17 -17.73 -12.25
N LEU A 147 13.64 -18.20 -11.10
CA LEU A 147 14.03 -19.58 -10.88
C LEU A 147 12.84 -20.34 -10.29
N THR A 148 12.56 -21.53 -10.81
CA THR A 148 11.47 -22.39 -10.31
C THR A 148 11.75 -23.87 -10.61
N ASN A 149 11.19 -24.76 -9.79
CA ASN A 149 11.09 -26.18 -10.11
C ASN A 149 9.75 -26.48 -10.77
N LYS A 150 9.78 -27.28 -11.84
CA LYS A 150 8.57 -27.69 -12.56
C LYS A 150 8.07 -29.04 -12.07
N GLU A 151 6.96 -29.03 -11.34
CA GLU A 151 6.21 -30.24 -11.05
C GLU A 151 5.37 -30.61 -12.28
N ARG A 152 5.63 -31.75 -12.94
CA ARG A 152 4.84 -32.21 -14.08
C ARG A 152 3.46 -32.66 -13.62
N LYS A 153 2.47 -31.81 -13.85
CA LYS A 153 1.07 -32.06 -13.53
C LYS A 153 0.20 -31.24 -14.45
N SER A 154 -0.76 -31.89 -15.08
CA SER A 154 -1.72 -31.22 -15.94
C SER A 154 -2.99 -30.87 -15.19
N GLY A 155 -3.61 -29.77 -15.60
CA GLY A 155 -4.87 -29.31 -15.07
C GLY A 155 -5.36 -28.08 -15.81
N GLU A 156 -6.31 -27.39 -15.20
CA GLU A 156 -6.87 -26.13 -15.69
C GLU A 156 -6.95 -25.12 -14.55
N SER A 157 -6.61 -23.88 -14.83
CA SER A 157 -6.80 -22.74 -13.93
C SER A 157 -7.15 -21.52 -14.76
N LYS A 158 -8.06 -20.68 -14.28
CA LYS A 158 -8.56 -19.48 -15.00
C LYS A 158 -8.87 -19.78 -16.49
N GLN A 159 -9.52 -20.91 -16.77
CA GLN A 159 -9.88 -21.40 -18.12
C GLN A 159 -8.71 -21.71 -19.07
N LYS A 160 -7.48 -21.69 -18.58
CA LYS A 160 -6.26 -22.06 -19.31
C LYS A 160 -5.75 -23.42 -18.84
N LYS A 161 -5.36 -24.26 -19.79
CA LYS A 161 -4.75 -25.57 -19.49
C LYS A 161 -3.27 -25.40 -19.17
N TYR A 162 -2.81 -26.10 -18.15
CA TYR A 162 -1.39 -26.21 -17.81
C TYR A 162 -0.93 -27.67 -17.86
N SER A 163 0.38 -27.85 -18.01
CA SER A 163 1.08 -29.15 -18.07
C SER A 163 2.14 -29.30 -16.98
N TRP A 164 2.44 -28.22 -16.26
CA TRP A 164 3.32 -28.22 -15.11
C TRP A 164 2.89 -27.15 -14.11
N ILE A 165 3.37 -27.26 -12.87
CA ILE A 165 3.14 -26.32 -11.77
C ILE A 165 4.49 -25.77 -11.31
N ALA A 166 4.59 -24.46 -11.17
CA ALA A 166 5.75 -23.77 -10.61
C ALA A 166 5.85 -24.06 -9.10
N ARG A 167 7.04 -24.44 -8.65
CA ARG A 167 7.38 -24.70 -7.24
C ARG A 167 8.67 -23.99 -6.86
N ASN A 168 8.84 -23.64 -5.60
CA ASN A 168 10.04 -23.02 -5.05
C ASN A 168 10.45 -21.78 -5.87
N MET A 169 9.47 -20.89 -6.12
CA MET A 169 9.65 -19.71 -6.96
C MET A 169 10.63 -18.72 -6.32
N GLN A 170 11.55 -18.17 -7.12
CA GLN A 170 12.43 -17.07 -6.73
C GLN A 170 12.57 -16.09 -7.88
N PHE A 171 12.05 -14.87 -7.70
CA PHE A 171 12.09 -13.85 -8.74
C PHE A 171 13.50 -13.29 -8.93
N ASP A 172 13.91 -13.17 -10.19
CA ASP A 172 15.17 -12.58 -10.62
C ASP A 172 14.99 -11.13 -11.07
N HIS A 173 13.96 -10.86 -11.89
CA HIS A 173 13.67 -9.55 -12.46
C HIS A 173 12.21 -9.43 -12.91
N ILE A 174 11.78 -8.20 -13.22
CA ILE A 174 10.49 -7.92 -13.87
C ILE A 174 10.75 -7.13 -15.15
N ALA A 175 10.68 -7.81 -16.30
CA ALA A 175 10.90 -7.19 -17.58
C ALA A 175 9.73 -6.27 -17.95
N ILE A 176 10.07 -5.08 -18.45
CA ILE A 176 9.14 -4.17 -19.10
C ILE A 176 9.07 -4.58 -20.57
N LEU A 177 7.87 -4.67 -21.15
CA LEU A 177 7.67 -5.10 -22.53
C LEU A 177 6.91 -4.01 -23.30
N LEU A 178 7.61 -3.38 -24.25
CA LEU A 178 7.04 -2.31 -25.09
C LEU A 178 6.52 -2.81 -26.45
N ASP A 179 7.13 -3.88 -26.98
CA ASP A 179 6.92 -4.33 -28.36
C ASP A 179 6.26 -5.70 -28.45
N GLU A 180 6.26 -6.45 -27.34
CA GLU A 180 5.79 -7.83 -27.28
C GLU A 180 4.82 -8.03 -26.12
N PRO A 181 3.79 -8.88 -26.29
CA PRO A 181 2.90 -9.22 -25.20
C PRO A 181 3.63 -10.09 -24.18
N GLY A 182 3.45 -9.78 -22.90
CA GLY A 182 3.81 -10.68 -21.81
C GLY A 182 2.94 -11.94 -21.77
N ALA A 183 3.47 -13.01 -21.18
CA ALA A 183 2.76 -14.27 -21.01
C ALA A 183 1.51 -14.18 -20.13
N GLY A 184 1.56 -13.29 -19.14
CA GLY A 184 0.39 -12.72 -18.49
C GLY A 184 0.05 -11.39 -19.15
N THR A 185 -1.21 -11.20 -19.55
CA THR A 185 -1.63 -10.00 -20.27
C THR A 185 -2.36 -8.99 -19.37
N PRO A 186 -2.46 -7.72 -19.78
CA PRO A 186 -3.29 -6.72 -19.13
C PRO A 186 -4.74 -7.15 -18.90
N GLU A 187 -5.33 -7.88 -19.84
CA GLU A 187 -6.68 -8.43 -19.72
C GLU A 187 -6.80 -9.47 -18.60
N GLU A 188 -5.69 -10.10 -18.22
CA GLU A 188 -5.58 -11.01 -17.09
C GLU A 188 -5.13 -10.30 -15.80
N GLY A 189 -5.02 -8.97 -15.84
CA GLY A 189 -4.62 -8.12 -14.73
C GLY A 189 -3.11 -8.01 -14.54
N VAL A 190 -2.28 -8.35 -15.55
CA VAL A 190 -0.81 -8.29 -15.47
C VAL A 190 -0.25 -7.18 -16.35
N GLY A 191 0.50 -6.24 -15.77
CA GLY A 191 1.13 -5.12 -16.47
C GLY A 191 1.16 -3.84 -15.64
N MET A 192 1.64 -2.76 -16.26
CA MET A 192 1.50 -1.41 -15.75
C MET A 192 0.21 -0.81 -16.32
N PHE A 193 -0.53 -0.08 -15.48
CA PHE A 193 -1.79 0.59 -15.88
C PHE A 193 -2.94 -0.37 -16.23
N VAL A 194 -2.93 -1.59 -15.67
CA VAL A 194 -3.93 -2.65 -15.93
C VAL A 194 -5.22 -2.47 -15.13
N ASN A 195 -5.16 -1.76 -14.01
CA ASN A 195 -6.32 -1.48 -13.17
C ASN A 195 -6.85 -0.06 -13.45
N ALA A 196 -7.26 0.17 -14.69
CA ALA A 196 -8.03 1.35 -15.06
C ALA A 196 -9.50 1.27 -14.61
N ASP A 197 -9.97 0.13 -14.06
CA ASP A 197 -11.25 0.02 -13.33
C ASP A 197 -11.25 -1.16 -12.35
N GLY A 198 -11.40 -0.87 -11.04
CA GLY A 198 -11.55 -1.85 -9.96
C GLY A 198 -12.35 -1.35 -8.73
N GLN A 199 -12.89 -0.14 -8.80
CA GLN A 199 -14.09 0.23 -8.04
C GLN A 199 -15.14 0.65 -9.07
N GLU A 200 -16.23 -0.11 -9.20
CA GLU A 200 -17.48 0.43 -9.73
C GLU A 200 -17.97 1.52 -8.77
N GLY A 201 -17.45 2.74 -8.94
CA GLY A 201 -18.09 3.95 -8.45
C GLY A 201 -19.17 4.36 -9.44
N GLU A 202 -20.39 4.61 -8.96
CA GLU A 202 -21.53 5.04 -9.77
C GLU A 202 -21.10 6.03 -10.86
N VAL A 203 -21.52 5.75 -12.10
CA VAL A 203 -21.52 6.76 -13.17
C VAL A 203 -22.55 7.82 -12.78
N GLU A 204 -22.17 8.78 -11.94
CA GLU A 204 -22.96 10.00 -11.79
C GLU A 204 -22.53 10.99 -12.88
N THR A 205 -23.49 11.27 -13.76
CA THR A 205 -23.41 12.32 -14.77
C THR A 205 -23.30 13.67 -14.07
N ALA A 206 -22.09 14.22 -13.95
CA ALA A 206 -21.89 15.51 -13.28
C ALA A 206 -22.27 16.66 -14.24
N SER A 207 -23.44 17.25 -14.03
CA SER A 207 -23.67 18.63 -14.41
C SER A 207 -22.81 19.50 -13.49
N LEU A 208 -22.04 20.45 -14.04
CA LEU A 208 -21.28 21.44 -13.25
C LEU A 208 -22.17 22.21 -12.25
N VAL A 209 -23.48 22.20 -12.49
CA VAL A 209 -24.50 22.82 -11.64
C VAL A 209 -24.91 21.94 -10.46
N ASP A 210 -24.79 20.60 -10.57
CA ASP A 210 -25.21 19.65 -9.53
C ASP A 210 -24.13 19.41 -8.46
N ALA A 211 -22.87 19.70 -8.75
CA ALA A 211 -21.76 19.67 -7.79
C ALA A 211 -21.86 20.76 -6.70
N ALA A 212 -22.80 21.71 -6.84
CA ALA A 212 -23.05 22.77 -5.86
C ALA A 212 -23.91 22.32 -4.66
N ASN A 213 -24.60 21.19 -4.73
CA ASN A 213 -25.46 20.69 -3.65
C ASN A 213 -24.77 19.57 -2.85
N SER A 214 -24.05 19.96 -1.79
CA SER A 214 -23.33 19.07 -0.87
C SER A 214 -24.25 18.34 0.13
N LEU A 215 -25.30 17.67 -0.35
CA LEU A 215 -26.11 16.75 0.49
C LEU A 215 -25.84 15.27 0.22
N LYS A 216 -24.95 14.93 -0.73
CA LYS A 216 -24.43 13.57 -0.88
C LYS A 216 -22.99 13.52 -0.39
N ASP A 217 -22.78 12.84 0.73
CA ASP A 217 -21.46 12.55 1.31
C ASP A 217 -20.77 11.47 0.47
N GLY A 218 -19.52 11.71 0.08
CA GLY A 218 -18.76 10.82 -0.80
C GLY A 218 -17.26 11.10 -0.76
N LEU A 219 -16.46 10.05 -0.59
CA LEU A 219 -15.01 10.09 -0.40
C LEU A 219 -14.28 10.79 -1.56
N LEU A 220 -14.79 10.70 -2.79
CA LEU A 220 -14.19 11.31 -3.99
C LEU A 220 -14.30 12.84 -4.04
N ASN A 221 -15.35 13.44 -3.46
CA ASN A 221 -15.44 14.89 -3.32
C ASN A 221 -14.41 15.42 -2.31
N LYS A 222 -13.94 14.57 -1.39
CA LYS A 222 -12.81 14.88 -0.49
C LYS A 222 -11.46 14.67 -1.20
N VAL A 223 -11.30 13.64 -2.03
CA VAL A 223 -10.02 13.34 -2.71
C VAL A 223 -9.71 14.32 -3.86
N LYS A 224 -10.71 14.69 -4.68
CA LYS A 224 -10.52 15.69 -5.76
C LYS A 224 -10.11 17.04 -5.20
N PHE A 225 -10.56 17.33 -3.99
CA PHE A 225 -10.25 18.52 -3.23
C PHE A 225 -8.83 18.49 -2.66
N PHE A 226 -8.27 17.32 -2.29
CA PHE A 226 -6.86 17.25 -1.88
C PHE A 226 -5.89 17.35 -3.07
N LEU A 227 -6.31 16.97 -4.28
CA LEU A 227 -5.48 16.99 -5.49
C LEU A 227 -5.36 18.39 -6.13
N THR A 228 -6.33 19.29 -5.93
CA THR A 228 -6.33 20.67 -6.47
C THR A 228 -5.71 21.71 -5.53
N HIS A 229 -4.87 21.27 -4.59
CA HIS A 229 -4.10 22.17 -3.71
C HIS A 229 -2.58 22.06 -3.94
N ASN A 230 -2.14 21.36 -4.99
CA ASN A 230 -0.75 21.32 -5.43
C ASN A 230 -0.37 22.62 -6.18
N SER A 231 -0.59 23.77 -5.55
CA SER A 231 -0.01 25.03 -6.02
C SER A 231 1.20 25.35 -5.14
N ASP A 232 2.38 25.51 -5.75
CA ASP A 232 3.57 26.11 -5.11
C ASP A 232 3.35 27.60 -4.74
N ALA A 233 2.13 28.12 -4.93
CA ALA A 233 1.73 29.48 -4.62
C ALA A 233 1.79 29.76 -3.11
N SER A 234 2.50 30.82 -2.74
CA SER A 234 2.55 31.36 -1.40
C SER A 234 1.18 31.88 -0.95
N PHE A 235 0.98 31.98 0.36
CA PHE A 235 -0.27 32.50 0.94
C PHE A 235 -0.63 33.89 0.39
N ASP A 236 0.35 34.76 0.17
CA ASP A 236 0.14 36.10 -0.38
C ASP A 236 -0.31 36.05 -1.86
N GLU A 237 0.25 35.14 -2.67
CA GLU A 237 -0.19 34.93 -4.06
C GLU A 237 -1.62 34.42 -4.12
N ILE A 238 -2.01 33.49 -3.24
CA ILE A 238 -3.39 33.01 -3.15
C ILE A 238 -4.35 34.16 -2.83
N TYR A 239 -4.00 35.02 -1.87
CA TYR A 239 -4.80 36.20 -1.54
C TYR A 239 -4.91 37.18 -2.72
N GLN A 240 -3.83 37.37 -3.48
CA GLN A 240 -3.85 38.24 -4.66
C GLN A 240 -4.75 37.66 -5.76
N MET A 241 -4.58 36.38 -6.10
CA MET A 241 -5.39 35.70 -7.11
C MET A 241 -6.89 35.73 -6.75
N LEU A 242 -7.23 35.50 -5.49
CA LEU A 242 -8.62 35.58 -5.01
C LEU A 242 -9.18 37.00 -5.12
N ARG A 243 -8.39 38.04 -4.81
CA ARG A 243 -8.80 39.45 -4.98
C ARG A 243 -9.05 39.79 -6.44
N GLU A 244 -8.23 39.28 -7.35
CA GLU A 244 -8.41 39.47 -8.79
C GLU A 244 -9.64 38.73 -9.31
N ALA A 245 -9.86 37.49 -8.86
CA ALA A 245 -11.00 36.67 -9.27
C ALA A 245 -12.36 37.26 -8.84
N ILE A 246 -12.43 37.90 -7.67
CA ILE A 246 -13.66 38.55 -7.19
C ILE A 246 -13.81 39.99 -7.65
N ARG A 247 -12.82 40.57 -8.36
CA ARG A 247 -12.83 41.98 -8.74
C ARG A 247 -14.09 42.31 -9.53
N ALA A 248 -14.84 43.30 -9.05
CA ALA A 248 -16.07 43.69 -9.70
C ALA A 248 -15.79 44.27 -11.12
N PRO A 249 -16.75 44.15 -12.07
CA PRO A 249 -16.60 44.65 -13.43
C PRO A 249 -16.25 46.14 -13.45
N SER A 250 -15.44 46.56 -14.44
CA SER A 250 -15.07 47.97 -14.61
C SER A 250 -16.31 48.86 -14.71
N GLY A 251 -16.48 49.77 -13.75
CA GLY A 251 -17.61 50.71 -13.68
C GLY A 251 -18.65 50.42 -12.59
N SER A 252 -18.47 49.38 -11.75
CA SER A 252 -19.31 49.17 -10.56
C SER A 252 -18.73 49.84 -9.31
N ASP A 253 -19.58 50.45 -8.47
CA ASP A 253 -19.22 51.00 -7.14
C ASP A 253 -19.06 49.91 -6.05
N VAL A 254 -19.07 48.63 -6.45
CA VAL A 254 -19.05 47.49 -5.54
C VAL A 254 -17.60 47.06 -5.29
N TYR A 255 -17.14 47.24 -4.06
CA TYR A 255 -15.83 46.76 -3.62
C TYR A 255 -15.98 45.46 -2.86
N ARG A 256 -15.15 44.47 -3.24
CA ARG A 256 -15.08 43.16 -2.59
C ARG A 256 -13.72 42.98 -1.93
N TYR A 257 -13.72 42.57 -0.67
CA TYR A 257 -12.49 42.35 0.10
C TYR A 257 -12.43 40.94 0.64
N VAL A 258 -11.33 40.24 0.39
CA VAL A 258 -11.07 38.93 1.00
C VAL A 258 -10.83 39.11 2.50
N VAL A 259 -11.66 38.46 3.31
CA VAL A 259 -11.63 38.54 4.79
C VAL A 259 -10.81 37.40 5.37
N THR A 260 -11.06 36.16 4.92
CA THR A 260 -10.34 34.97 5.42
C THR A 260 -10.32 33.90 4.35
N VAL A 261 -9.18 33.22 4.21
CA VAL A 261 -8.97 32.16 3.25
C VAL A 261 -8.66 30.86 3.99
N TRP A 262 -9.37 29.81 3.63
CA TRP A 262 -9.09 28.41 3.96
C TRP A 262 -8.58 27.72 2.70
N PRO A 263 -8.06 26.48 2.81
CA PRO A 263 -7.63 25.74 1.63
C PRO A 263 -8.71 25.76 0.52
N ASP A 264 -9.97 25.50 0.87
CA ASP A 264 -11.01 25.21 -0.13
C ASP A 264 -12.06 26.27 -0.36
N LYS A 265 -12.04 27.29 0.48
CA LYS A 265 -13.05 28.33 0.50
C LYS A 265 -12.47 29.59 1.07
N PHE A 266 -13.10 30.70 0.74
CA PHE A 266 -12.76 31.98 1.31
C PHE A 266 -14.04 32.72 1.63
N ILE A 267 -13.91 33.68 2.53
CA ILE A 267 -14.96 34.65 2.82
C ILE A 267 -14.51 35.98 2.27
N PHE A 268 -15.39 36.65 1.53
CA PHE A 268 -15.22 38.03 1.11
C PHE A 268 -16.36 38.90 1.60
N GLU A 269 -16.07 40.17 1.81
CA GLU A 269 -17.02 41.20 2.17
C GLU A 269 -17.45 41.94 0.91
N GLU A 270 -18.76 42.12 0.72
CA GLU A 270 -19.34 42.99 -0.29
C GLU A 270 -20.34 43.92 0.42
N GLY A 271 -20.01 45.20 0.56
CA GLY A 271 -20.77 46.14 1.39
C GLY A 271 -20.71 45.76 2.88
N ASN A 272 -21.87 45.51 3.50
CA ASN A 272 -21.99 45.10 4.92
C ASN A 272 -22.23 43.59 5.10
N LYS A 273 -22.09 42.80 4.03
CA LYS A 273 -22.40 41.37 4.02
C LYS A 273 -21.16 40.55 3.77
N LEU A 274 -21.06 39.42 4.45
CA LEU A 274 -20.02 38.44 4.22
C LEU A 274 -20.57 37.33 3.32
N PHE A 275 -19.78 36.95 2.33
CA PHE A 275 -20.09 35.88 1.40
C PHE A 275 -19.00 34.84 1.47
N GLN A 276 -19.39 33.57 1.59
CA GLN A 276 -18.50 32.42 1.49
C GLN A 276 -18.60 31.86 0.07
N GLN A 277 -17.45 31.61 -0.55
CA GLN A 277 -17.39 30.97 -1.86
C GLN A 277 -16.22 29.98 -1.89
N LYS A 278 -16.40 28.87 -2.61
CA LYS A 278 -15.34 27.88 -2.83
C LYS A 278 -14.45 28.32 -3.99
N TYR A 279 -13.23 27.84 -3.99
CA TYR A 279 -12.30 28.08 -5.09
C TYR A 279 -11.42 26.86 -5.33
N LEU A 280 -10.85 26.79 -6.53
CA LEU A 280 -9.85 25.81 -6.92
C LEU A 280 -8.64 26.57 -7.45
N ILE A 281 -7.44 26.07 -7.15
CA ILE A 281 -6.20 26.56 -7.74
C ILE A 281 -5.64 25.46 -8.62
N ASP A 282 -5.32 25.81 -9.87
CA ASP A 282 -4.62 24.94 -10.82
C ASP A 282 -3.60 25.80 -11.57
N ASP A 283 -2.33 25.37 -11.64
CA ASP A 283 -1.22 26.12 -12.28
C ASP A 283 -1.26 27.64 -12.03
N SER A 284 -1.39 28.05 -10.76
CA SER A 284 -1.49 29.47 -10.34
C SER A 284 -2.67 30.25 -10.96
N THR A 285 -3.76 29.55 -11.29
CA THR A 285 -5.03 30.14 -11.75
C THR A 285 -6.14 29.80 -10.77
N VAL A 286 -6.84 30.83 -10.26
CA VAL A 286 -8.00 30.66 -9.38
C VAL A 286 -9.28 30.56 -10.19
N THR A 287 -10.06 29.49 -9.94
CA THR A 287 -11.42 29.34 -10.44
C THR A 287 -12.40 29.39 -9.28
N LEU A 288 -13.35 30.33 -9.30
CA LEU A 288 -14.44 30.40 -8.31
C LEU A 288 -15.47 29.31 -8.60
N VAL A 289 -15.88 28.61 -7.55
CA VAL A 289 -16.80 27.47 -7.66
C VAL A 289 -18.14 27.80 -6.99
N GLY A 290 -19.21 27.71 -7.77
CA GLY A 290 -20.58 28.00 -7.33
C GLY A 290 -20.85 29.48 -7.09
N ASP A 291 -22.08 29.80 -6.70
CA ASP A 291 -22.49 31.16 -6.36
C ASP A 291 -22.06 31.54 -4.93
N PRO A 292 -21.74 32.83 -4.65
CA PRO A 292 -21.44 33.30 -3.31
C PRO A 292 -22.62 33.12 -2.34
N VAL A 293 -22.38 32.51 -1.19
CA VAL A 293 -23.39 32.28 -0.15
C VAL A 293 -23.21 33.27 1.00
N GLU A 294 -24.24 34.04 1.33
CA GLU A 294 -24.21 34.98 2.45
C GLU A 294 -24.02 34.21 3.79
N VAL A 295 -23.03 34.62 4.59
CA VAL A 295 -22.69 34.03 5.88
C VAL A 295 -22.64 35.10 6.97
N VAL A 296 -22.92 34.69 8.21
CA VAL A 296 -22.82 35.56 9.40
C VAL A 296 -21.72 35.06 10.32
N ARG A 297 -20.93 35.98 10.88
CA ARG A 297 -19.84 35.64 11.79
C ARG A 297 -20.42 35.15 13.12
N LYS A 298 -20.26 33.86 13.44
CA LYS A 298 -20.61 33.33 14.77
C LYS A 298 -19.57 33.80 15.80
N PRO A 299 -19.96 34.23 17.02
CA PRO A 299 -19.01 34.53 18.08
C PRO A 299 -18.13 33.31 18.38
N THR A 300 -16.84 33.52 18.61
CA THR A 300 -15.89 32.47 18.99
C THR A 300 -16.19 31.95 20.39
N GLU A 301 -16.84 30.78 20.47
CA GLU A 301 -16.85 29.95 21.67
C GLU A 301 -15.65 29.01 21.62
N TYR A 302 -14.84 29.01 22.68
CA TYR A 302 -13.70 28.11 22.82
C TYR A 302 -14.20 26.76 23.35
N GLU A 303 -14.28 25.75 22.49
CA GLU A 303 -14.42 24.36 22.92
C GLU A 303 -13.04 23.71 23.09
N VAL A 304 -12.71 23.32 24.33
CA VAL A 304 -11.59 22.43 24.61
C VAL A 304 -11.97 21.05 24.09
N LYS A 305 -11.29 20.56 23.05
CA LYS A 305 -11.53 19.22 22.50
C LYS A 305 -10.90 18.14 23.39
N THR A 306 -11.69 17.56 24.28
CA THR A 306 -11.50 16.15 24.71
C THR A 306 -12.25 15.24 23.74
N ASN A 307 -11.61 14.15 23.31
CA ASN A 307 -12.18 13.17 22.36
C ASN A 307 -13.56 12.70 22.83
N GLY A 308 -14.57 12.89 21.98
CA GLY A 308 -15.97 12.57 22.26
C GLY A 308 -16.21 11.07 22.48
N GLU A 309 -16.90 10.81 23.58
CA GLU A 309 -17.33 9.51 24.09
C GLU A 309 -18.44 8.89 23.22
N THR A 310 -18.13 7.78 22.57
CA THR A 310 -19.10 6.69 22.40
C THR A 310 -18.42 5.42 22.87
N ASN A 311 -18.66 5.04 24.12
CA ASN A 311 -18.18 3.79 24.68
C ASN A 311 -19.25 2.71 24.48
N PRO A 312 -19.13 1.81 23.49
CA PRO A 312 -20.13 0.76 23.22
C PRO A 312 -20.33 -0.20 24.40
N MET A 313 -19.42 -0.23 25.38
CA MET A 313 -19.58 -0.99 26.62
C MET A 313 -20.65 -0.36 27.54
N LYS A 314 -20.67 0.97 27.63
CA LYS A 314 -21.62 1.73 28.47
C LYS A 314 -23.06 1.47 28.05
N GLU A 315 -23.35 1.50 26.75
CA GLU A 315 -24.69 1.23 26.23
C GLU A 315 -25.16 -0.19 26.55
N LYS A 316 -24.28 -1.19 26.43
CA LYS A 316 -24.59 -2.58 26.77
C LYS A 316 -24.90 -2.74 28.26
N MET A 317 -24.18 -2.02 29.13
CA MET A 317 -24.41 -2.08 30.57
C MET A 317 -25.71 -1.38 30.97
N ILE A 318 -26.00 -0.22 30.38
CA ILE A 318 -27.28 0.49 30.55
C ILE A 318 -28.44 -0.40 30.11
N ALA A 319 -28.34 -1.06 28.96
CA ALA A 319 -29.36 -1.98 28.47
C ALA A 319 -29.57 -3.17 29.43
N ALA A 320 -28.50 -3.76 29.95
CA ALA A 320 -28.57 -4.87 30.90
C ALA A 320 -29.19 -4.46 32.26
N LEU A 321 -28.91 -3.25 32.73
CA LEU A 321 -29.47 -2.69 33.96
C LEU A 321 -30.96 -2.36 33.82
N ASN A 322 -31.36 -1.71 32.73
CA ASN A 322 -32.76 -1.43 32.44
C ASN A 322 -33.57 -2.72 32.25
N ALA A 323 -33.01 -3.75 31.58
CA ALA A 323 -33.63 -5.07 31.47
C ALA A 323 -33.79 -5.78 32.82
N ALA A 324 -32.93 -5.46 33.80
CA ALA A 324 -33.03 -5.92 35.17
C ALA A 324 -33.93 -5.03 36.07
N GLY A 325 -34.59 -4.03 35.50
CA GLY A 325 -35.49 -3.11 36.21
C GLY A 325 -34.77 -2.02 37.01
N VAL A 326 -33.46 -1.83 36.83
CA VAL A 326 -32.67 -0.77 37.48
C VAL A 326 -32.74 0.49 36.61
N LYS A 327 -33.24 1.61 37.15
CA LYS A 327 -33.28 2.89 36.44
C LYS A 327 -31.87 3.46 36.27
N THR A 328 -31.49 3.75 35.03
CA THR A 328 -30.15 4.29 34.69
C THR A 328 -30.16 5.76 34.26
N GLU A 329 -31.33 6.40 34.21
CA GLU A 329 -31.47 7.80 33.80
C GLU A 329 -30.80 8.74 34.81
N GLY A 330 -29.81 9.52 34.36
CA GLY A 330 -29.07 10.48 35.19
C GLY A 330 -27.86 9.92 35.94
N LEU A 331 -27.50 8.64 35.74
CA LEU A 331 -26.28 8.05 36.31
C LEU A 331 -25.03 8.45 35.50
N THR A 332 -23.92 8.68 36.20
CA THR A 332 -22.60 8.83 35.58
C THR A 332 -22.04 7.47 35.13
N ASP A 333 -21.01 7.48 34.29
CA ASP A 333 -20.42 6.27 33.69
C ASP A 333 -19.92 5.28 34.74
N ASP A 334 -19.24 5.79 35.77
CA ASP A 334 -18.76 4.99 36.90
C ASP A 334 -19.93 4.39 37.70
N GLN A 335 -21.03 5.14 37.85
CA GLN A 335 -22.23 4.65 38.54
C GLN A 335 -22.96 3.56 37.75
N VAL A 336 -22.95 3.64 36.41
CA VAL A 336 -23.44 2.57 35.53
C VAL A 336 -22.57 1.32 35.69
N TRP A 337 -21.25 1.48 35.82
CA TRP A 337 -20.32 0.36 36.07
C TRP A 337 -20.52 -0.33 37.40
N ASP A 338 -20.63 0.44 38.47
CA ASP A 338 -20.85 -0.12 39.80
C ASP A 338 -22.22 -0.79 39.91
N ALA A 339 -23.27 -0.18 39.35
CA ALA A 339 -24.61 -0.77 39.32
C ALA A 339 -24.62 -2.09 38.55
N TYR A 340 -23.94 -2.15 37.39
CA TYR A 340 -23.86 -3.37 36.58
C TYR A 340 -23.15 -4.49 37.35
N ASN A 341 -22.01 -4.21 37.96
CA ASN A 341 -21.27 -5.21 38.75
C ASN A 341 -22.07 -5.69 39.97
N GLN A 342 -22.78 -4.79 40.67
CA GLN A 342 -23.67 -5.18 41.76
C GLN A 342 -24.84 -6.06 41.28
N GLN A 343 -25.38 -5.80 40.09
CA GLN A 343 -26.45 -6.62 39.52
C GLN A 343 -25.95 -8.02 39.13
N VAL A 344 -24.74 -8.11 38.57
CA VAL A 344 -24.08 -9.40 38.27
C VAL A 344 -23.84 -10.19 39.57
N GLN A 345 -23.42 -9.52 40.64
CA GLN A 345 -23.24 -10.17 41.95
C GLN A 345 -24.56 -10.56 42.63
N LYS A 346 -25.64 -9.78 42.49
CA LYS A 346 -26.97 -10.15 42.99
C LYS A 346 -27.53 -11.41 42.31
N LYS A 347 -27.32 -11.57 41.00
CA LYS A 347 -27.69 -12.82 40.30
C LYS A 347 -26.90 -14.05 40.76
N ALA A 348 -25.74 -13.87 41.38
CA ALA A 348 -24.97 -14.96 41.97
C ALA A 348 -25.44 -15.33 43.40
N GLY A 349 -26.21 -14.45 44.06
CA GLY A 349 -26.62 -14.60 45.46
C GLY A 349 -28.05 -15.08 45.70
N ASP A 350 -28.97 -14.93 44.74
CA ASP A 350 -30.38 -15.28 44.92
C ASP A 350 -30.84 -16.47 44.05
N GLN A 351 -31.02 -17.58 44.76
CA GLN A 351 -31.96 -18.68 44.56
C GLN A 351 -31.49 -20.04 43.98
N PRO A 352 -32.08 -21.13 44.53
CA PRO A 352 -31.61 -22.51 44.41
C PRO A 352 -32.25 -23.23 43.22
N GLY A 353 -31.54 -24.23 42.70
CA GLY A 353 -32.15 -25.27 41.87
C GLY A 353 -32.19 -24.96 40.37
N THR A 354 -31.04 -24.79 39.74
CA THR A 354 -30.78 -25.38 38.43
C THR A 354 -29.31 -25.75 38.42
N GLN A 355 -29.00 -27.04 38.28
CA GLN A 355 -27.63 -27.52 38.24
C GLN A 355 -26.98 -27.02 36.95
N ILE A 356 -26.48 -25.78 36.94
CA ILE A 356 -25.48 -25.33 35.99
C ILE A 356 -24.27 -26.21 36.27
N ASN A 357 -24.03 -27.18 35.38
CA ASN A 357 -22.90 -28.07 35.51
C ASN A 357 -21.62 -27.25 35.30
N SER A 358 -21.07 -26.71 36.41
CA SER A 358 -19.85 -25.91 36.39
C SER A 358 -18.70 -26.70 35.79
N ASP A 359 -18.72 -28.03 35.90
CA ASP A 359 -17.70 -28.90 35.34
C ASP A 359 -17.82 -28.95 33.81
N ALA A 360 -19.04 -28.93 33.25
CA ALA A 360 -19.25 -28.88 31.81
C ALA A 360 -18.83 -27.53 31.20
N ILE A 361 -19.13 -26.41 31.88
CA ILE A 361 -18.70 -25.07 31.44
C ILE A 361 -17.19 -24.93 31.59
N THR A 362 -16.61 -25.37 32.72
CA THR A 362 -15.17 -25.34 32.95
C THR A 362 -14.44 -26.24 31.95
N ALA A 363 -14.99 -27.42 31.62
CA ALA A 363 -14.44 -28.30 30.60
C ALA A 363 -14.51 -27.68 29.20
N ALA A 364 -15.62 -27.04 28.83
CA ALA A 364 -15.76 -26.36 27.54
C ALA A 364 -14.83 -25.16 27.41
N VAL A 365 -14.69 -24.35 28.47
CA VAL A 365 -13.77 -23.22 28.53
C VAL A 365 -12.32 -23.70 28.49
N ASN A 366 -11.96 -24.74 29.23
CA ASN A 366 -10.62 -25.33 29.19
C ASN A 366 -10.33 -25.96 27.82
N LEU A 367 -11.30 -26.59 27.17
CA LEU A 367 -11.16 -27.11 25.80
C LEU A 367 -10.92 -25.98 24.78
N ALA A 368 -11.58 -24.84 24.94
CA ALA A 368 -11.42 -23.69 24.05
C ALA A 368 -10.10 -22.92 24.30
N ILE A 369 -9.62 -22.86 25.55
CA ILE A 369 -8.40 -22.11 25.94
C ILE A 369 -7.13 -22.96 25.81
N LYS A 370 -7.25 -24.30 25.89
CA LYS A 370 -6.11 -25.22 25.75
C LYS A 370 -5.32 -25.03 24.44
N PRO A 371 -5.92 -24.94 23.23
CA PRO A 371 -5.15 -24.74 22.01
C PRO A 371 -4.36 -23.42 22.03
N LEU A 372 -4.96 -22.34 22.53
CA LEU A 372 -4.28 -21.05 22.69
C LEU A 372 -3.12 -21.13 23.70
N THR A 373 -3.33 -21.85 24.81
CA THR A 373 -2.30 -22.05 25.84
C THR A 373 -1.14 -22.90 25.32
N ASP A 374 -1.44 -23.95 24.54
CA ASP A 374 -0.46 -24.82 23.91
C ASP A 374 0.35 -24.07 22.83
N GLU A 375 -0.31 -23.24 22.01
CA GLU A 375 0.35 -22.38 21.02
C GLU A 375 1.26 -21.34 21.69
N ILE A 376 0.80 -20.67 22.76
CA ILE A 376 1.62 -19.71 23.52
C ILE A 376 2.84 -20.40 24.13
N SER A 377 2.68 -21.62 24.67
CA SER A 377 3.79 -22.40 25.21
C SER A 377 4.79 -22.81 24.12
N THR A 378 4.27 -23.20 22.95
CA THR A 378 5.08 -23.57 21.78
C THR A 378 5.87 -22.38 21.25
N LEU A 379 5.22 -21.22 21.08
CA LEU A 379 5.87 -19.98 20.66
C LEU A 379 6.93 -19.52 21.67
N LYS A 380 6.66 -19.62 22.97
CA LYS A 380 7.63 -19.30 24.02
C LYS A 380 8.86 -20.20 23.95
N THR A 381 8.65 -21.50 23.70
CA THR A 381 9.75 -22.47 23.53
C THR A 381 10.55 -22.18 22.25
N GLN A 382 9.87 -21.87 21.13
CA GLN A 382 10.53 -21.51 19.87
C GLN A 382 11.33 -20.21 19.99
N LEU A 383 10.81 -19.20 20.68
CA LEU A 383 11.50 -17.93 20.90
C LEU A 383 12.77 -18.12 21.74
N GLN A 384 12.71 -18.95 22.80
CA GLN A 384 13.86 -19.31 23.60
C GLN A 384 14.90 -20.10 22.78
N ALA A 385 14.48 -21.10 22.02
CA ALA A 385 15.36 -21.88 21.15
C ALA A 385 16.03 -21.03 20.06
N ASN A 386 15.30 -20.07 19.48
CA ASN A 386 15.84 -19.15 18.48
C ASN A 386 16.88 -18.19 19.08
N ALA A 387 16.62 -17.67 20.30
CA ALA A 387 17.59 -16.82 21.00
C ALA A 387 18.87 -17.58 21.37
N GLU A 388 18.75 -18.84 21.82
CA GLU A 388 19.91 -19.70 22.12
C GLU A 388 20.70 -20.07 20.86
N LYS A 389 20.02 -20.36 19.75
CA LYS A 389 20.65 -20.67 18.46
C LYS A 389 21.43 -19.47 17.92
N ASP A 390 20.88 -18.26 18.00
CA ASP A 390 21.56 -17.03 17.57
C ASP A 390 22.82 -16.76 18.42
N LEU A 391 22.70 -16.88 19.75
CA LEU A 391 23.85 -16.72 20.66
C LEU A 391 24.95 -17.76 20.40
N LYS A 392 24.58 -19.02 20.15
CA LYS A 392 25.52 -20.08 19.82
C LYS A 392 26.26 -19.78 18.50
N THR A 393 25.51 -19.39 17.48
CA THR A 393 26.07 -19.03 16.15
C THR A 393 27.08 -17.89 16.26
N LYS A 394 26.73 -16.83 17.01
CA LYS A 394 27.62 -15.68 17.23
C LYS A 394 28.90 -16.07 17.97
N ARG A 395 28.79 -16.89 19.02
CA ARG A 395 29.94 -17.36 19.80
C ARG A 395 30.84 -18.29 19.01
N GLU A 396 30.30 -19.17 18.19
CA GLU A 396 31.08 -20.06 17.31
C GLU A 396 31.87 -19.27 16.26
N ALA A 397 31.26 -18.23 15.66
CA ALA A 397 31.95 -17.36 14.71
C ALA A 397 33.08 -16.55 15.37
N VAL A 398 32.83 -16.03 16.59
CA VAL A 398 33.87 -15.36 17.39
C VAL A 398 35.01 -16.31 17.74
N LYS A 399 34.69 -17.54 18.16
CA LYS A 399 35.68 -18.59 18.45
C LYS A 399 36.56 -18.92 17.24
N ALA A 400 35.96 -19.00 16.05
CA ALA A 400 36.66 -19.32 14.81
C ALA A 400 37.60 -18.19 14.35
N LYS A 401 37.18 -16.93 14.50
CA LYS A 401 37.96 -15.74 14.10
C LYS A 401 39.06 -15.39 15.10
N PHE A 402 38.80 -15.58 16.40
CA PHE A 402 39.69 -15.20 17.50
C PHE A 402 40.16 -16.42 18.30
N PRO A 403 41.04 -17.28 17.74
CA PRO A 403 41.43 -18.55 18.36
C PRO A 403 42.26 -18.41 19.64
N PHE A 404 42.73 -17.19 19.95
CA PHE A 404 43.45 -16.88 21.19
C PHE A 404 42.53 -16.63 22.39
N MET A 405 41.22 -16.46 22.19
CA MET A 405 40.27 -16.31 23.29
C MET A 405 39.89 -17.68 23.87
N THR A 406 39.83 -17.76 25.20
CA THR A 406 39.34 -18.96 25.87
C THR A 406 37.82 -19.10 25.72
N GLU A 407 37.33 -20.33 25.73
CA GLU A 407 35.90 -20.62 25.64
C GLU A 407 35.09 -19.99 26.78
N ALA A 408 35.69 -19.88 27.97
CA ALA A 408 35.10 -19.17 29.10
C ALA A 408 34.94 -17.66 28.81
N ALA A 409 35.93 -17.03 28.18
CA ALA A 409 35.86 -15.62 27.81
C ALA A 409 34.77 -15.37 26.74
N ILE A 410 34.66 -16.23 25.73
CA ILE A 410 33.64 -16.12 24.68
C ILE A 410 32.23 -16.34 25.24
N ASN A 411 32.06 -17.30 26.16
CA ASN A 411 30.77 -17.56 26.81
C ASN A 411 30.34 -16.43 27.76
N SER A 412 31.30 -15.64 28.27
CA SER A 412 31.02 -14.45 29.09
C SER A 412 30.53 -13.24 28.28
N LEU A 413 30.73 -13.23 26.96
CA LEU A 413 30.21 -12.19 26.09
C LEU A 413 28.69 -12.34 25.91
N ALA A 414 27.97 -11.24 26.09
CA ALA A 414 26.53 -11.12 25.91
C ALA A 414 26.15 -9.72 25.41
N GLY A 415 24.94 -9.57 24.89
CA GLY A 415 24.41 -8.28 24.45
C GLY A 415 25.24 -7.60 23.35
N GLU A 416 25.39 -6.28 23.46
CA GLU A 416 26.11 -5.47 22.47
C GLU A 416 27.57 -5.91 22.28
N ALA A 417 28.27 -6.26 23.36
CA ALA A 417 29.66 -6.70 23.28
C ALA A 417 29.85 -7.97 22.43
N LEU A 418 28.89 -8.90 22.47
CA LEU A 418 28.92 -10.08 21.59
C LEU A 418 28.57 -9.72 20.15
N ASN A 419 27.63 -8.80 19.94
CA ASN A 419 27.22 -8.35 18.61
C ASN A 419 28.34 -7.58 17.90
N ASP A 420 29.04 -6.69 18.61
CA ASP A 420 30.16 -5.92 18.08
C ASP A 420 31.31 -6.85 17.69
N MET A 421 31.63 -7.82 18.54
CA MET A 421 32.68 -8.79 18.26
C MET A 421 32.29 -9.71 17.09
N TYR A 422 31.03 -10.11 17.01
CA TYR A 422 30.48 -10.88 15.88
C TYR A 422 30.50 -10.09 14.57
N SER A 423 30.25 -8.78 14.60
CA SER A 423 30.31 -7.93 13.40
C SER A 423 31.70 -7.94 12.76
N GLN A 424 32.74 -7.98 13.59
CA GLN A 424 34.14 -8.10 13.13
C GLN A 424 34.48 -9.50 12.61
N CYS A 425 33.68 -10.51 12.94
CA CYS A 425 33.86 -11.87 12.43
C CYS A 425 33.40 -12.01 10.98
N GLN A 426 32.48 -11.16 10.51
CA GLN A 426 31.94 -11.24 9.17
C GLN A 426 33.01 -10.93 8.11
N THR A 427 33.46 -11.96 7.41
CA THR A 427 33.94 -11.84 6.03
C THR A 427 32.73 -12.07 5.15
N SER A 428 32.43 -11.18 4.20
CA SER A 428 31.23 -11.21 3.34
C SER A 428 30.75 -12.63 3.00
N THR A 429 29.76 -13.12 3.74
CA THR A 429 29.06 -14.38 3.47
C THR A 429 27.62 -14.04 3.09
N GLY A 430 27.19 -14.52 1.92
CA GLY A 430 25.86 -14.26 1.38
C GLY A 430 24.75 -14.67 2.34
N LEU A 431 23.70 -13.87 2.39
CA LEU A 431 22.53 -13.96 3.28
C LEU A 431 21.68 -15.24 3.13
N ASN A 432 22.14 -16.23 2.37
CA ASN A 432 21.35 -17.42 2.03
C ASN A 432 21.82 -18.66 2.84
N PRO A 433 20.96 -19.23 3.72
CA PRO A 433 21.25 -20.46 4.46
C PRO A 433 21.57 -21.67 3.58
N ALA A 434 21.21 -21.65 2.30
CA ALA A 434 21.44 -22.74 1.35
C ALA A 434 22.91 -22.95 0.94
N PHE A 435 23.81 -22.00 1.25
CA PHE A 435 25.25 -22.15 0.99
C PHE A 435 26.05 -22.74 2.16
N GLN A 436 25.38 -23.10 3.27
CA GLN A 436 25.98 -23.98 4.27
C GLN A 436 25.84 -25.43 3.78
N GLY A 437 26.86 -25.89 3.07
CA GLY A 437 26.85 -27.15 2.34
C GLY A 437 26.42 -28.34 3.18
N ASN A 438 25.39 -29.04 2.70
CA ASN A 438 25.36 -30.48 2.74
C ASN A 438 25.39 -30.98 1.30
N GLY A 439 26.49 -31.63 0.93
CA GLY A 439 26.68 -32.25 -0.37
C GLY A 439 25.67 -33.37 -0.56
N ALA A 440 24.65 -33.12 -1.36
CA ALA A 440 23.93 -34.13 -2.10
C ALA A 440 23.52 -33.50 -3.43
N GLN A 441 23.83 -34.22 -4.52
CA GLN A 441 23.56 -33.83 -5.89
C GLN A 441 22.09 -33.44 -6.07
N SER A 442 21.84 -32.21 -6.53
CA SER A 442 20.53 -31.78 -7.03
C SER A 442 20.72 -31.33 -8.48
N GLU A 443 20.04 -32.01 -9.39
CA GLU A 443 20.06 -31.75 -10.82
C GLU A 443 19.43 -30.39 -11.18
N ILE A 444 20.17 -29.63 -12.00
CA ILE A 444 19.76 -28.60 -12.96
C ILE A 444 18.74 -27.53 -12.47
N LEU A 445 19.26 -26.39 -11.99
CA LEU A 445 18.57 -25.10 -12.05
C LEU A 445 18.66 -24.56 -13.49
N SER A 446 17.55 -24.54 -14.22
CA SER A 446 17.41 -23.73 -15.44
C SER A 446 16.67 -22.45 -15.10
N MET A 447 17.26 -21.31 -15.41
CA MET A 447 16.59 -20.03 -15.29
C MET A 447 15.61 -19.86 -16.45
N GLU A 448 14.37 -19.49 -16.12
CA GLU A 448 13.26 -19.45 -17.06
C GLU A 448 12.71 -18.03 -17.18
N ALA A 449 12.56 -17.59 -18.43
CA ALA A 449 11.61 -16.56 -18.78
C ALA A 449 10.30 -17.27 -19.13
N PRO A 450 9.16 -16.90 -18.54
CA PRO A 450 7.88 -17.27 -19.08
C PRO A 450 7.73 -16.53 -20.41
N GLU A 451 8.16 -17.18 -21.50
CA GLU A 451 7.85 -16.84 -22.90
C GLU A 451 6.45 -17.25 -23.34
#